data_AF-A0A0V0H705-F1
#
_entry.id   AF-A0A0V0H705-F1
#
_cell.length_a   1.000
_cell.length_b   1.000
_cell.length_c   1.000
_cell.angle_alpha   90.00
_cell.angle_beta   90.00
_cell.angle_gamma   90.00
#
_symmetry.space_group_name_H-M   'P 1'
#
loop_
_entity.id
_entity.type
_entity.pdbx_description
1 polymer ?
#
loop_
_entity_poly.entity_id
_entity_poly.type
_entity_poly.pdbx_seq_one_letter_code
_entity_poly.pdbx_strand_id
1 'polypeptide(L)'
;MTEACSSLTFMTLYDPARESCIQHSYANSSNLAHKPDGICVGKPAPHIEIRIAGDDSSCIGRILTRGPHLMLGYWGQMPSNNSSPTDECWLDTGDIGHIDDCGNIWLVGRLKGRIKSGGENVYPEEVEAVLLQHPGISASVVIGLPDSRLTEMVVACIRLKDNWQWTDSSSNHPVNQNEHCLSSSVLQNFCRAKDLTAFKIPKKFVVWKNQFPMTTTGKLRRDQVRA
;
A
#
# COMPACT_ATOMS: atom_id res chain seq x y z
N MET A 1 -13.40 -18.05 12.83
CA MET A 1 -14.07 -16.77 13.14
C MET A 1 -12.98 -15.74 13.30
N THR A 2 -13.01 -14.68 12.51
CA THR A 2 -11.94 -13.67 12.46
C THR A 2 -12.56 -12.29 12.27
N GLU A 3 -13.32 -11.85 13.29
CA GLU A 3 -13.78 -10.47 13.39
C GLU A 3 -12.95 -9.76 14.46
N ALA A 4 -12.39 -8.61 14.11
CA ALA A 4 -11.75 -7.71 15.05
C ALA A 4 -11.83 -6.26 14.51
N CYS A 5 -12.41 -5.37 15.30
CA CYS A 5 -12.31 -3.91 15.17
C CYS A 5 -12.87 -3.29 13.86
N SER A 6 -14.09 -3.64 13.49
CA SER A 6 -15.00 -2.63 12.93
C SER A 6 -15.45 -1.65 14.03
N SER A 7 -15.64 -0.38 13.68
CA SER A 7 -15.97 0.75 14.59
C SER A 7 -14.99 1.02 15.74
N LEU A 8 -14.19 2.08 15.61
CA LEU A 8 -13.59 2.79 16.74
C LEU A 8 -14.17 4.21 16.79
N THR A 9 -15.07 4.46 17.73
CA THR A 9 -15.71 5.77 17.91
C THR A 9 -14.81 6.67 18.74
N PHE A 10 -14.20 7.68 18.11
CA PHE A 10 -13.36 8.67 18.80
C PHE A 10 -14.24 9.69 19.54
N MET A 11 -14.20 9.68 20.88
CA MET A 11 -14.61 10.84 21.68
C MET A 11 -13.40 11.76 21.88
N THR A 12 -13.53 13.02 21.48
CA THR A 12 -12.54 14.07 21.77
C THR A 12 -12.70 14.54 23.21
N LEU A 13 -11.77 14.13 24.09
CA LEU A 13 -11.59 14.71 25.41
C LEU A 13 -10.22 15.41 25.46
N TYR A 14 -10.21 16.70 25.13
CA TYR A 14 -9.08 17.58 25.41
C TYR A 14 -9.59 18.94 25.88
N ASP A 15 -9.16 19.33 27.08
CA ASP A 15 -9.38 20.64 27.67
C ASP A 15 -8.11 21.49 27.45
N PRO A 16 -8.15 22.57 26.66
CA PRO A 16 -6.99 23.39 26.34
C PRO A 16 -6.52 24.30 27.50
N ALA A 17 -7.17 24.28 28.66
CA ALA A 17 -6.85 25.19 29.77
C ALA A 17 -5.58 24.83 30.58
N ARG A 18 -4.92 23.68 30.33
CA ARG A 18 -3.83 23.18 31.18
C ARG A 18 -2.43 23.38 30.58
N GLU A 19 -2.00 24.65 30.68
CA GLU A 19 -0.62 25.14 30.84
C GLU A 19 0.32 25.21 29.60
N SER A 20 1.07 26.32 29.56
CA SER A 20 2.11 26.70 28.59
C SER A 20 3.48 26.12 29.00
N CYS A 21 4.59 26.20 28.26
CA CYS A 21 5.03 27.03 27.12
C CYS A 21 5.91 26.15 26.18
N ILE A 22 6.35 26.52 24.97
CA ILE A 22 7.12 27.72 24.58
C ILE A 22 6.60 28.27 23.24
N GLN A 23 6.46 29.60 23.14
CA GLN A 23 6.26 30.28 21.86
C GLN A 23 7.60 30.43 21.13
N HIS A 24 7.78 29.74 20.00
CA HIS A 24 8.74 30.17 18.97
C HIS A 24 7.99 30.83 17.81
N SER A 25 8.11 32.16 17.74
CA SER A 25 7.46 33.00 16.76
C SER A 25 8.16 32.92 15.40
N TYR A 26 7.67 32.06 14.51
CA TYR A 26 7.98 32.17 13.09
C TYR A 26 7.26 33.38 12.48
N ALA A 27 7.96 34.51 12.49
CA ALA A 27 7.61 35.68 11.71
C ALA A 27 7.60 35.34 10.21
N ASN A 28 6.80 36.08 9.44
CA ASN A 28 6.61 35.85 8.00
C ASN A 28 7.93 35.74 7.23
N SER A 29 8.20 34.58 6.64
CA SER A 29 9.16 34.42 5.54
C SER A 29 8.56 33.53 4.48
N SER A 30 8.43 34.06 3.27
CA SER A 30 7.80 33.40 2.13
C SER A 30 8.73 32.36 1.50
N ASN A 31 8.82 31.18 2.11
CA ASN A 31 9.34 29.99 1.46
C ASN A 31 8.27 28.90 1.47
N LEU A 32 7.92 28.41 0.27
CA LEU A 32 7.00 27.30 0.09
C LEU A 32 7.73 25.99 0.40
N ALA A 33 8.07 25.80 1.68
CA ALA A 33 8.71 24.57 2.15
C ALA A 33 7.86 23.37 1.73
N HIS A 34 8.50 22.40 1.08
CA HIS A 34 7.84 21.25 0.47
C HIS A 34 7.04 20.52 1.55
N LYS A 35 5.70 20.64 1.52
CA LYS A 35 4.85 19.79 2.35
C LYS A 35 5.17 18.34 1.98
N PRO A 36 5.56 17.48 2.94
CA PRO A 36 5.74 16.06 2.68
C PRO A 36 4.37 15.44 2.37
N ASP A 37 4.22 14.91 1.15
CA ASP A 37 2.96 14.34 0.68
C ASP A 37 2.52 13.17 1.57
N GLY A 38 1.31 13.26 2.15
CA GLY A 38 0.79 12.22 3.02
C GLY A 38 -0.60 12.52 3.57
N ILE A 39 -1.20 11.50 4.19
CA ILE A 39 -2.52 11.57 4.84
C ILE A 39 -2.32 11.69 6.35
N CYS A 40 -2.79 12.78 6.95
CA CYS A 40 -2.83 12.92 8.40
C CYS A 40 -3.86 11.94 8.99
N VAL A 41 -3.44 11.16 9.99
CA VAL A 41 -4.30 10.21 10.72
C VAL A 41 -4.49 10.60 12.19
N GLY A 42 -4.10 11.82 12.57
CA GLY A 42 -4.23 12.35 13.92
C GLY A 42 -3.17 11.81 14.88
N LYS A 43 -3.50 11.79 16.18
CA LYS A 43 -2.57 11.45 17.27
C LYS A 43 -2.65 9.98 17.67
N PRO A 44 -1.60 9.38 18.26
CA PRO A 44 -1.70 8.04 18.84
C PRO A 44 -2.76 8.01 19.96
N ALA A 45 -3.38 6.84 20.14
CA ALA A 45 -4.30 6.60 21.24
C ALA A 45 -3.57 6.60 22.60
N PRO A 46 -4.27 6.85 23.73
CA PRO A 46 -3.67 6.78 25.06
C PRO A 46 -2.94 5.46 25.31
N HIS A 47 -1.77 5.55 25.96
CA HIS A 47 -0.86 4.41 26.24
C HIS A 47 -0.28 3.71 24.99
N ILE A 48 -0.40 4.32 23.81
CA ILE A 48 0.29 3.90 22.59
C ILE A 48 1.41 4.88 22.28
N GLU A 49 2.61 4.35 22.07
CA GLU A 49 3.79 5.14 21.70
C GLU A 49 4.14 4.89 20.23
N ILE A 50 4.57 5.95 19.54
CA ILE A 50 4.96 5.90 18.13
C ILE A 50 6.35 6.50 17.97
N ARG A 51 7.21 5.85 17.18
CA ARG A 51 8.55 6.35 16.83
C ARG A 51 8.74 6.27 15.32
N ILE A 52 9.32 7.32 14.74
CA ILE A 52 9.79 7.29 13.35
C ILE A 52 11.23 6.75 13.33
N ALA A 53 11.52 5.81 12.43
CA ALA A 53 12.86 5.24 12.24
C ALA A 53 13.31 5.39 10.78
N GLY A 54 14.20 6.35 10.54
CA GLY A 54 14.82 6.67 9.26
C GLY A 54 16.15 7.40 9.50
N ASP A 55 16.77 7.96 8.47
CA ASP A 55 17.90 8.88 8.64
C ASP A 55 17.41 10.24 9.18
N ASP A 56 18.15 10.80 10.14
CA ASP A 56 17.83 12.06 10.83
C ASP A 56 17.68 13.26 9.87
N SER A 57 18.22 13.16 8.66
CA SER A 57 18.20 14.20 7.62
C SER A 57 16.84 14.39 6.93
N SER A 58 15.90 13.43 7.04
CA SER A 58 14.67 13.43 6.24
C SER A 58 13.37 13.66 7.02
N CYS A 59 13.36 13.49 8.35
CA CYS A 59 12.16 13.40 9.22
C CYS A 59 11.09 12.34 8.86
N ILE A 60 11.12 11.80 7.63
CA ILE A 60 10.29 10.71 7.14
C ILE A 60 11.03 9.39 7.36
N GLY A 61 10.34 8.39 7.90
CA GLY A 61 10.89 7.07 8.16
C GLY A 61 9.82 6.01 8.39
N ARG A 62 10.23 4.85 8.89
CA ARG A 62 9.34 3.75 9.26
C ARG A 62 8.57 4.11 10.52
N ILE A 63 7.25 3.89 10.51
CA ILE A 63 6.41 4.04 11.69
C ILE A 63 6.54 2.78 12.53
N LEU A 64 7.15 2.92 13.70
CA LEU A 64 7.20 1.91 14.75
C LEU A 64 6.16 2.22 15.83
N THR A 65 5.59 1.17 16.44
CA THR A 65 4.56 1.30 17.49
C THR A 65 4.87 0.43 18.71
N ARG A 66 4.55 0.90 19.92
CA ARG A 66 4.72 0.20 21.21
C ARG A 66 3.50 0.43 22.11
N GLY A 67 3.16 -0.55 22.95
CA GLY A 67 2.05 -0.47 23.91
C GLY A 67 1.23 -1.77 24.01
N PRO A 68 0.12 -1.78 24.78
CA PRO A 68 -0.65 -3.00 25.08
C PRO A 68 -1.45 -3.57 23.89
N HIS A 69 -1.41 -2.92 22.72
CA HIS A 69 -2.08 -3.36 21.50
C HIS A 69 -1.23 -4.32 20.63
N LEU A 70 0.04 -4.57 21.02
CA LEU A 70 0.93 -5.42 20.24
C LEU A 70 0.52 -6.89 20.29
N MET A 71 0.59 -7.57 19.14
CA MET A 71 0.45 -9.02 19.07
C MET A 71 1.66 -9.72 19.70
N LEU A 72 1.47 -10.89 20.31
CA LEU A 72 2.55 -11.72 20.85
C LEU A 72 3.47 -12.31 19.76
N GLY A 73 2.96 -12.45 18.52
CA GLY A 73 3.65 -13.05 17.39
C GLY A 73 2.66 -13.59 16.36
N TYR A 74 3.17 -14.17 15.27
CA TYR A 74 2.34 -14.88 14.30
C TYR A 74 2.22 -16.37 14.67
N TRP A 75 1.04 -16.96 14.45
CA TRP A 75 0.84 -18.39 14.68
C TRP A 75 1.76 -19.23 13.78
N GLY A 76 2.44 -20.22 14.35
CA GLY A 76 3.47 -21.02 13.65
C GLY A 76 4.79 -20.28 13.38
N GLN A 77 4.90 -19.00 13.74
CA GLN A 77 6.10 -18.17 13.62
C GLN A 77 6.31 -17.38 14.93
N MET A 78 6.46 -18.10 16.04
CA MET A 78 6.92 -17.47 17.28
C MET A 78 8.36 -16.97 17.08
N PRO A 79 8.70 -15.74 17.54
CA PRO A 79 10.05 -15.23 17.44
C PRO A 79 11.00 -16.14 18.22
N SER A 80 12.10 -16.56 17.60
CA SER A 80 13.02 -17.57 18.13
C SER A 80 13.92 -17.08 19.27
N ASN A 81 13.59 -15.96 19.91
CA ASN A 81 14.38 -15.36 20.98
C ASN A 81 13.55 -15.16 22.25
N ASN A 82 14.17 -15.53 23.38
CA ASN A 82 13.79 -15.10 24.71
C ASN A 82 14.12 -13.60 24.89
N SER A 83 13.36 -12.71 24.24
CA SER A 83 13.24 -11.32 24.71
C SER A 83 12.10 -11.27 25.73
N SER A 84 12.41 -10.91 26.97
CA SER A 84 11.40 -10.70 28.02
C SER A 84 10.43 -9.59 27.61
N PRO A 85 9.21 -9.52 28.19
CA PRO A 85 8.22 -8.47 27.90
C PRO A 85 8.62 -7.15 28.59
N THR A 86 9.80 -6.64 28.23
CA THR A 86 10.50 -5.55 28.91
C THR A 86 11.01 -4.55 27.88
N ASP A 87 10.31 -3.42 27.80
CA ASP A 87 10.70 -2.10 27.29
C ASP A 87 11.22 -1.95 25.83
N GLU A 88 11.95 -2.87 25.21
CA GLU A 88 12.62 -2.60 23.91
C GLU A 88 11.85 -3.04 22.65
N CYS A 89 10.78 -3.83 22.78
CA CYS A 89 10.08 -4.39 21.60
C CYS A 89 9.18 -3.37 20.89
N TRP A 90 9.73 -2.70 19.89
CA TRP A 90 9.01 -1.85 18.93
C TRP A 90 8.51 -2.67 17.72
N LEU A 91 7.21 -2.67 17.46
CA LEU A 91 6.65 -3.31 16.26
C LEU A 91 6.77 -2.39 15.05
N ASP A 92 7.40 -2.88 13.98
CA ASP A 92 7.35 -2.24 12.68
C ASP A 92 5.97 -2.42 12.02
N THR A 93 5.25 -1.33 11.79
CA THR A 93 3.95 -1.36 11.12
C THR A 93 4.06 -1.76 9.65
N GLY A 94 5.24 -1.59 9.04
CA GLY A 94 5.50 -1.68 7.62
C GLY A 94 5.15 -0.41 6.83
N ASP A 95 4.81 0.68 7.53
CA ASP A 95 4.33 1.94 6.96
C ASP A 95 5.39 3.05 7.08
N ILE A 96 5.37 4.00 6.15
CA ILE A 96 6.30 5.13 6.05
C ILE A 96 5.55 6.42 6.34
N GLY A 97 6.13 7.30 7.16
CA GLY A 97 5.53 8.56 7.53
C GLY A 97 6.43 9.43 8.40
N HIS A 98 5.85 10.50 8.93
CA HIS A 98 6.49 11.43 9.87
C HIS A 98 5.48 11.86 10.94
N ILE A 99 5.95 12.62 11.93
CA ILE A 99 5.13 13.29 12.95
C ILE A 99 5.32 14.80 12.78
N ASP A 100 4.25 15.60 12.89
CA ASP A 100 4.33 17.06 12.84
C ASP A 100 4.56 17.70 14.23
N ASP A 101 4.87 19.00 14.26
CA ASP A 101 5.12 19.75 15.51
C ASP A 101 3.90 19.77 16.46
N CYS A 102 2.71 19.51 15.94
CA CYS A 102 1.48 19.39 16.72
C CYS A 102 1.31 17.97 17.31
N GLY A 103 2.16 17.00 16.96
CA GLY A 103 2.11 15.62 17.40
C GLY A 103 1.17 14.71 16.58
N ASN A 104 0.76 15.12 15.38
CA ASN A 104 -0.05 14.28 14.49
C ASN A 104 0.84 13.42 13.59
N ILE A 105 0.37 12.20 13.30
CA ILE A 105 1.05 11.23 12.44
C ILE A 105 0.57 11.43 11.00
N TRP A 106 1.50 11.48 10.06
CA TRP A 106 1.25 11.63 8.62
C TRP A 106 1.76 10.41 7.86
N LEU A 107 0.85 9.67 7.22
CA LEU A 107 1.17 8.49 6.41
C LEU A 107 1.58 8.90 5.00
N VAL A 108 2.83 8.63 4.64
CA VAL A 108 3.43 8.94 3.33
C VAL A 108 3.37 7.74 2.39
N GLY A 109 3.47 6.51 2.90
CA GLY A 109 3.46 5.30 2.07
C GLY A 109 3.67 4.00 2.85
N ARG A 110 4.10 2.93 2.17
CA ARG A 110 4.33 1.60 2.80
C ARG A 110 5.63 0.96 2.32
N LEU A 111 6.48 0.51 3.26
CA LEU A 111 7.80 -0.05 3.00
C LEU A 111 7.76 -1.33 2.13
N LYS A 112 6.70 -2.13 2.28
CA LYS A 112 6.54 -3.44 1.62
C LYS A 112 5.70 -3.41 0.33
N GLY A 113 5.31 -2.25 -0.19
CA GLY A 113 4.59 -2.13 -1.48
C GLY A 113 3.21 -2.79 -1.56
N ARG A 114 2.61 -3.19 -0.42
CA ARG A 114 1.23 -3.69 -0.34
C ARG A 114 0.23 -2.56 -0.60
N ILE A 115 -0.79 -2.84 -1.39
CA ILE A 115 -1.85 -1.90 -1.81
C ILE A 115 -3.00 -1.96 -0.79
N LYS A 116 -3.59 -0.81 -0.45
CA LYS A 116 -4.83 -0.69 0.34
C LYS A 116 -6.04 -0.41 -0.53
N SER A 117 -6.79 -1.45 -0.88
CA SER A 117 -8.01 -1.35 -1.70
C SER A 117 -9.26 -1.59 -0.86
N GLY A 118 -9.96 -0.51 -0.51
CA GLY A 118 -11.23 -0.57 0.24
C GLY A 118 -11.05 -1.04 1.69
N GLY A 119 -9.95 -0.64 2.33
CA GLY A 119 -9.55 -1.12 3.66
C GLY A 119 -8.75 -2.43 3.65
N GLU A 120 -8.91 -3.28 2.63
CA GLU A 120 -8.22 -4.57 2.52
C GLU A 120 -6.75 -4.46 2.13
N ASN A 121 -5.94 -5.46 2.49
CA ASN A 121 -4.54 -5.58 2.05
C ASN A 121 -4.45 -6.44 0.78
N VAL A 122 -3.90 -5.88 -0.30
CA VAL A 122 -3.57 -6.62 -1.53
C VAL A 122 -2.06 -6.65 -1.70
N TYR A 123 -1.49 -7.84 -1.87
CA TYR A 123 -0.07 -8.02 -2.16
C TYR A 123 0.12 -8.14 -3.68
N PRO A 124 0.88 -7.24 -4.34
CA PRO A 124 1.12 -7.29 -5.78
C PRO A 124 1.58 -8.67 -6.26
N GLU A 125 2.49 -9.30 -5.53
CA GLU A 125 3.09 -10.59 -5.85
C GLU A 125 2.05 -11.72 -5.98
N GLU A 126 0.98 -11.69 -5.18
CA GLU A 126 -0.11 -12.68 -5.24
C GLU A 126 -0.90 -12.53 -6.55
N VAL A 127 -1.21 -11.29 -6.92
CA VAL A 127 -1.98 -10.98 -8.13
C VAL A 127 -1.13 -11.18 -9.39
N GLU A 128 0.14 -10.79 -9.34
CA GLU A 128 1.15 -11.08 -10.37
C GLU A 128 1.28 -12.61 -10.59
N ALA A 129 1.42 -13.40 -9.51
CA ALA A 129 1.52 -14.86 -9.60
C ALA A 129 0.25 -15.56 -10.13
N VAL A 130 -0.94 -14.97 -9.97
CA VAL A 130 -2.15 -15.42 -10.66
C VAL A 130 -2.12 -15.04 -12.14
N LEU A 131 -1.84 -13.77 -12.47
CA LEU A 131 -1.84 -13.29 -13.85
C LEU A 131 -0.81 -14.00 -14.75
N LEU A 132 0.37 -14.32 -14.23
CA LEU A 132 1.42 -15.07 -14.95
C LEU A 132 1.02 -16.50 -15.33
N GLN A 133 -0.04 -17.06 -14.75
CA GLN A 133 -0.60 -18.36 -15.15
C GLN A 133 -1.47 -18.27 -16.42
N HIS A 134 -1.84 -17.06 -16.87
CA HIS A 134 -2.62 -16.91 -18.10
C HIS A 134 -1.74 -17.15 -19.32
N PRO A 135 -2.10 -18.04 -20.27
CA PRO A 135 -1.22 -18.43 -21.38
C PRO A 135 -0.78 -17.24 -22.26
N GLY A 136 -1.58 -16.18 -22.34
CA GLY A 136 -1.27 -14.96 -23.10
C GLY A 136 -0.42 -13.88 -22.42
N ILE A 137 -0.13 -14.00 -21.11
CA ILE A 137 0.70 -13.01 -20.40
C ILE A 137 2.17 -13.47 -20.41
N SER A 138 3.08 -12.56 -20.74
CA SER A 138 4.54 -12.79 -20.71
C SER A 138 5.19 -12.18 -19.47
N ALA A 139 4.64 -11.09 -18.94
CA ALA A 139 5.03 -10.49 -17.66
C ALA A 139 3.87 -9.64 -17.10
N SER A 140 3.79 -9.49 -15.78
CA SER A 140 2.84 -8.60 -15.12
C SER A 140 3.49 -7.85 -13.96
N VAL A 141 3.05 -6.62 -13.73
CA VAL A 141 3.37 -5.80 -12.56
C VAL A 141 2.07 -5.24 -12.02
N VAL A 142 1.85 -5.34 -10.70
CA VAL A 142 0.63 -4.83 -10.06
C VAL A 142 0.97 -3.65 -9.16
N ILE A 143 0.19 -2.58 -9.28
CA ILE A 143 0.38 -1.32 -8.57
C ILE A 143 -0.95 -0.81 -8.00
N GLY A 144 -0.87 -0.03 -6.93
CA GLY A 144 -1.96 0.81 -6.46
C GLY A 144 -1.93 2.15 -7.17
N LEU A 145 -3.07 2.62 -7.66
CA LEU A 145 -3.28 4.02 -8.06
C LEU A 145 -4.26 4.68 -7.07
N PRO A 146 -4.06 5.96 -6.67
CA PRO A 146 -5.01 6.65 -5.80
C PRO A 146 -6.45 6.62 -6.35
N ASP A 147 -7.41 6.26 -5.50
CA ASP A 147 -8.83 6.15 -5.83
C ASP A 147 -9.69 6.75 -4.71
N SER A 148 -10.66 7.59 -5.08
CA SER A 148 -11.46 8.37 -4.12
C SER A 148 -12.41 7.54 -3.25
N ARG A 149 -12.61 6.25 -3.54
CA ARG A 149 -13.52 5.35 -2.82
C ARG A 149 -12.80 4.13 -2.24
N LEU A 150 -11.70 3.69 -2.85
CA LEU A 150 -10.90 2.54 -2.42
C LEU A 150 -9.63 2.93 -1.66
N THR A 151 -9.28 4.21 -1.56
CA THR A 151 -7.93 4.71 -1.22
C THR A 151 -6.91 4.38 -2.30
N GLU A 152 -6.69 3.10 -2.60
CA GLU A 152 -5.92 2.65 -3.77
C GLU A 152 -6.73 1.65 -4.61
N MET A 153 -6.84 1.90 -5.92
CA MET A 153 -7.35 0.95 -6.90
C MET A 153 -6.22 0.03 -7.38
N VAL A 154 -6.46 -1.29 -7.34
CA VAL A 154 -5.53 -2.29 -7.90
C VAL A 154 -5.53 -2.20 -9.42
N VAL A 155 -4.36 -1.96 -10.02
CA VAL A 155 -4.13 -1.87 -11.47
C VAL A 155 -3.06 -2.88 -11.88
N ALA A 156 -3.30 -3.60 -12.98
CA ALA A 156 -2.36 -4.56 -13.53
C ALA A 156 -1.74 -4.06 -14.84
N CYS A 157 -0.44 -3.80 -14.79
CA CYS A 157 0.40 -3.49 -15.94
C CYS A 157 0.86 -4.82 -16.54
N ILE A 158 0.49 -5.13 -17.77
CA ILE A 158 0.71 -6.45 -18.38
C ILE A 158 1.48 -6.35 -19.70
N ARG A 159 2.37 -7.30 -19.96
CA ARG A 159 2.90 -7.59 -21.29
C ARG A 159 2.25 -8.86 -21.83
N LEU A 160 1.83 -8.82 -23.08
CA LEU A 160 1.35 -10.00 -23.79
C LEU A 160 2.52 -10.84 -24.33
N LYS A 161 2.24 -12.06 -24.79
CA LYS A 161 3.14 -12.81 -25.69
C LYS A 161 2.90 -12.40 -27.13
N ASP A 162 3.90 -12.60 -28.00
CA ASP A 162 3.93 -12.01 -29.35
C ASP A 162 2.77 -12.45 -30.26
N ASN A 163 2.17 -13.61 -29.99
CA ASN A 163 1.00 -14.12 -30.71
C ASN A 163 -0.34 -13.66 -30.13
N TRP A 164 -0.38 -12.87 -29.05
CA TRP A 164 -1.60 -12.40 -28.39
C TRP A 164 -1.85 -10.90 -28.62
N GLN A 165 -3.11 -10.53 -28.80
CA GLN A 165 -3.54 -9.15 -29.01
C GLN A 165 -4.47 -8.68 -27.89
N TRP A 166 -4.45 -7.37 -27.62
CA TRP A 166 -5.38 -6.74 -26.67
C TRP A 166 -6.59 -6.18 -27.41
N THR A 167 -7.78 -6.49 -26.93
CA THR A 167 -9.04 -5.91 -27.41
C THR A 167 -9.69 -5.09 -26.30
N ASP A 168 -9.71 -3.77 -26.49
CA ASP A 168 -10.53 -2.88 -25.67
C ASP A 168 -12.01 -3.07 -25.99
N SER A 169 -12.86 -2.99 -24.97
CA SER A 169 -14.28 -3.40 -24.99
C SER A 169 -15.23 -2.60 -25.92
N SER A 170 -14.69 -1.82 -26.86
CA SER A 170 -15.45 -1.00 -27.83
C SER A 170 -15.35 -1.53 -29.27
N SER A 171 -14.51 -2.52 -29.56
CA SER A 171 -14.45 -3.14 -30.89
C SER A 171 -15.57 -4.18 -31.05
N ASN A 172 -16.66 -3.83 -31.75
CA ASN A 172 -17.77 -4.73 -32.11
C ASN A 172 -17.40 -5.80 -33.17
N HIS A 173 -16.14 -6.24 -33.21
CA HIS A 173 -15.74 -7.37 -34.03
C HIS A 173 -16.11 -8.68 -33.30
N PRO A 174 -16.76 -9.65 -33.97
CA PRO A 174 -16.98 -10.97 -33.39
C PRO A 174 -15.63 -11.68 -33.24
N VAL A 175 -15.17 -11.84 -31.99
CA VAL A 175 -13.94 -12.57 -31.66
C VAL A 175 -14.13 -14.02 -32.06
N ASN A 176 -13.33 -14.51 -33.01
CA ASN A 176 -13.36 -15.92 -33.37
C ASN A 176 -12.75 -16.75 -32.24
N GLN A 177 -13.33 -17.92 -31.94
CA GLN A 177 -12.94 -18.72 -30.76
C GLN A 177 -11.50 -19.24 -30.77
N ASN A 178 -10.78 -19.12 -31.89
CA ASN A 178 -9.37 -19.48 -32.06
C ASN A 178 -8.42 -18.26 -32.07
N GLU A 179 -8.92 -17.04 -31.86
CA GLU A 179 -8.09 -15.83 -31.80
C GLU A 179 -7.48 -15.66 -30.40
N HIS A 180 -6.17 -15.40 -30.37
CA HIS A 180 -5.40 -15.13 -29.15
C HIS A 180 -5.68 -13.72 -28.59
N CYS A 181 -6.95 -13.42 -28.33
CA CYS A 181 -7.42 -12.11 -27.88
C CYS A 181 -7.53 -12.06 -26.35
N LEU A 182 -7.10 -10.94 -25.77
CA LEU A 182 -7.17 -10.65 -24.34
C LEU A 182 -7.84 -9.31 -24.08
N SER A 183 -8.66 -9.25 -23.04
CA SER A 183 -9.34 -8.03 -22.60
C SER A 183 -9.50 -8.02 -21.08
N SER A 184 -9.87 -6.86 -20.52
CA SER A 184 -10.10 -6.69 -19.08
C SER A 184 -11.11 -7.69 -18.51
N SER A 185 -12.18 -8.02 -19.25
CA SER A 185 -13.19 -8.98 -18.78
C SER A 185 -12.68 -10.41 -18.79
N VAL A 186 -11.89 -10.81 -19.80
CA VAL A 186 -11.25 -12.13 -19.85
C VAL A 186 -10.29 -12.32 -18.67
N LEU A 187 -9.42 -11.34 -18.39
CA LEU A 187 -8.50 -11.43 -17.25
C LEU A 187 -9.20 -11.37 -15.89
N GLN A 188 -10.25 -10.55 -15.73
CA GLN A 188 -11.04 -10.54 -14.49
C GLN A 188 -11.75 -11.87 -14.25
N ASN A 189 -12.30 -12.50 -15.30
CA ASN A 189 -12.91 -13.82 -15.19
C ASN A 189 -11.87 -14.92 -14.93
N PHE A 190 -10.69 -14.85 -15.53
CA PHE A 190 -9.57 -15.76 -15.24
C PHE A 190 -9.12 -15.65 -13.78
N CYS A 191 -8.99 -14.43 -13.23
CA CYS A 191 -8.71 -14.24 -11.81
C CYS A 191 -9.78 -14.86 -10.89
N ARG A 192 -11.08 -14.73 -11.23
CA ARG A 192 -12.17 -15.38 -10.48
C ARG A 192 -12.09 -16.91 -10.55
N ALA A 193 -11.77 -17.46 -11.72
CA ALA A 193 -11.57 -18.90 -11.95
C ALA A 193 -10.25 -19.45 -11.36
N LYS A 194 -9.46 -18.59 -10.71
CA LYS A 194 -8.25 -18.90 -9.94
C LYS A 194 -8.41 -18.56 -8.45
N ASP A 195 -9.66 -18.49 -7.98
CA ASP A 195 -10.08 -18.20 -6.60
C ASP A 195 -9.53 -16.89 -6.01
N LEU A 196 -9.05 -15.96 -6.85
CA LEU A 196 -8.51 -14.68 -6.39
C LEU A 196 -9.66 -13.79 -5.87
N THR A 197 -9.59 -13.42 -4.59
CA THR A 197 -10.68 -12.70 -3.90
C THR A 197 -11.02 -11.37 -4.58
N ALA A 198 -12.31 -11.05 -4.67
CA ALA A 198 -12.82 -9.96 -5.52
C ALA A 198 -12.22 -8.56 -5.29
N PHE A 199 -11.69 -8.27 -4.09
CA PHE A 199 -10.98 -7.00 -3.81
C PHE A 199 -9.56 -6.98 -4.40
N LYS A 200 -8.89 -8.13 -4.54
CA LYS A 200 -7.55 -8.28 -5.12
C LYS A 200 -7.55 -8.23 -6.66
N ILE A 201 -8.67 -8.57 -7.30
CA ILE A 201 -8.80 -8.58 -8.76
C ILE A 201 -8.60 -7.15 -9.32
N PRO A 202 -7.67 -6.92 -10.27
CA PRO A 202 -7.41 -5.60 -10.84
C PRO A 202 -8.65 -4.99 -11.51
N LYS A 203 -8.85 -3.68 -11.29
CA LYS A 203 -9.99 -2.93 -11.83
C LYS A 203 -9.68 -2.34 -13.21
N LYS A 204 -8.43 -1.93 -13.43
CA LYS A 204 -7.86 -1.48 -14.71
C LYS A 204 -6.71 -2.41 -15.11
N PHE A 205 -6.61 -2.69 -16.41
CA PHE A 205 -5.45 -3.32 -17.03
C PHE A 205 -4.80 -2.32 -17.99
N VAL A 206 -3.47 -2.33 -18.10
CA VAL A 206 -2.73 -1.47 -19.02
C VAL A 206 -1.65 -2.29 -19.72
N VAL A 207 -1.64 -2.26 -21.04
CA VAL A 207 -0.73 -3.05 -21.87
C VAL A 207 0.60 -2.32 -22.04
N TRP A 208 1.65 -2.86 -21.44
CA TRP A 208 3.03 -2.45 -21.70
C TRP A 208 3.52 -3.07 -23.01
N LYS A 209 4.08 -2.23 -23.89
CA LYS A 209 4.80 -2.66 -25.09
C LYS A 209 6.27 -2.98 -24.78
N ASN A 210 6.89 -2.16 -23.92
CA ASN A 210 8.30 -2.27 -23.57
C ASN A 210 8.50 -3.18 -22.34
N GLN A 211 9.71 -3.71 -22.17
CA GLN A 211 10.11 -4.42 -20.93
C GLN A 211 9.96 -3.50 -19.71
N PHE A 212 9.52 -4.06 -18.58
CA PHE A 212 9.37 -3.33 -17.33
C PHE A 212 10.72 -2.83 -16.81
N PRO A 213 10.77 -1.64 -16.17
CA PRO A 213 12.00 -1.07 -15.65
C PRO A 213 12.59 -1.96 -14.54
N MET A 214 13.86 -2.33 -14.69
CA MET A 214 14.61 -3.16 -13.76
C MET A 214 15.88 -2.43 -13.31
N THR A 215 16.36 -2.72 -12.11
CA THR A 215 17.71 -2.34 -11.68
C THR A 215 18.77 -3.14 -12.45
N THR A 216 20.03 -2.72 -12.38
CA THR A 216 21.20 -3.47 -12.88
C THR A 216 21.29 -4.90 -12.31
N THR A 217 20.65 -5.15 -11.16
CA THR A 217 20.54 -6.46 -10.50
C THR A 217 19.26 -7.24 -10.86
N GLY A 218 18.51 -6.80 -11.88
CA GLY A 218 17.29 -7.46 -12.36
C GLY A 218 16.04 -7.24 -11.50
N LYS A 219 16.13 -6.50 -10.38
CA LYS A 219 14.98 -6.22 -9.51
C LYS A 219 14.05 -5.20 -10.16
N LEU A 220 12.76 -5.52 -10.21
CA LEU A 220 11.70 -4.64 -10.73
C LEU A 220 11.62 -3.30 -9.98
N ARG A 221 11.55 -2.19 -10.73
CA ARG A 221 11.32 -0.83 -10.24
C ARG A 221 9.85 -0.42 -10.36
N ARG A 222 9.01 -0.88 -9.42
CA ARG A 222 7.57 -0.55 -9.41
C ARG A 222 7.30 0.97 -9.32
N ASP A 223 8.22 1.73 -8.75
CA ASP A 223 8.24 3.21 -8.70
C ASP A 223 8.26 3.89 -10.09
N GLN A 224 8.76 3.19 -11.12
CA GLN A 224 8.85 3.68 -12.49
C GLN A 224 7.72 3.17 -13.40
N VAL A 225 6.81 2.34 -12.89
CA VAL A 225 5.66 1.79 -13.64
C VAL A 225 4.46 2.73 -13.45
N ARG A 226 4.29 3.68 -14.36
CA ARG A 226 3.17 4.66 -14.36
C ARG A 226 2.16 4.31 -15.46
N ALA A 227 0.88 4.23 -15.10
CA ALA A 227 -0.21 3.59 -15.86
C ALA A 227 -1.37 4.54 -16.21
#